data_AF-A0A2D8XIY1-F1
#
_entry.id   AF-A0A2D8XIY1-F1
#
_cell.length_a   1.000
_cell.length_b   1.000
_cell.length_c   1.000
_cell.angle_alpha   90.00
_cell.angle_beta   90.00
_cell.angle_gamma   90.00
#
_symmetry.space_group_name_H-M   'P 1'
#
loop_
_entity.id
_entity.type
_entity.pdbx_description
1 polymer ?
#
loop_
_entity_poly.entity_id
_entity_poly.type
_entity_poly.pdbx_seq_one_letter_code
_entity_poly.pdbx_strand_id
1 'polypeptide(L)'
;MAQDDSKYTKPGVRERIKDRVMKGTKGGKAGQWSARKAQLVASEYKKAGGGYKGGEGKKQKSLKKWGKEDWQTKDQYEKGKKAATAAKKAKDKKS
;
A
#
# COMPACT_ATOMS: atom_id res chain seq x y z
N MET A 1 20.07 -14.53 8.18
CA MET A 1 19.34 -14.38 6.91
C MET A 1 19.81 -13.08 6.27
N ALA A 2 20.57 -13.13 5.17
CA ALA A 2 20.98 -11.93 4.45
C ALA A 2 19.74 -11.23 3.88
N GLN A 3 19.58 -9.93 4.13
CA GLN A 3 18.50 -9.18 3.52
C GLN A 3 18.79 -9.12 2.01
N ASP A 4 17.82 -9.48 1.18
CA ASP A 4 17.96 -9.49 -0.28
C ASP A 4 18.06 -8.04 -0.80
N ASP A 5 19.26 -7.46 -0.68
CA ASP A 5 19.62 -6.08 -1.05
C ASP A 5 19.50 -5.81 -2.56
N SER A 6 19.34 -6.87 -3.34
CA SER A 6 19.11 -6.85 -4.78
C SER A 6 17.86 -6.07 -5.20
N LYS A 7 16.85 -5.97 -4.31
CA LYS A 7 15.57 -5.27 -4.55
C LYS A 7 15.60 -3.78 -4.29
N TYR A 8 16.68 -3.25 -3.72
CA TYR A 8 16.77 -1.83 -3.35
C TYR A 8 17.83 -1.13 -4.20
N THR A 9 17.53 0.08 -4.65
CA THR A 9 18.50 0.85 -5.45
C THR A 9 19.72 1.23 -4.62
N LYS A 10 19.47 1.59 -3.36
CA LYS A 10 20.47 2.03 -2.37
C LYS A 10 20.30 1.27 -1.05
N PRO A 11 20.78 0.02 -0.92
CA PRO A 11 20.58 -0.78 0.28
C PRO A 11 21.18 -0.15 1.54
N GLY A 12 22.43 0.35 1.47
CA GLY A 12 23.09 0.97 2.63
C GLY A 12 22.38 2.23 3.17
N VAL A 13 21.68 2.99 2.31
CA VAL A 13 20.87 4.15 2.76
C VAL A 13 19.66 3.65 3.55
N ARG A 14 19.02 2.57 3.09
CA ARG A 14 17.87 1.96 3.79
C ARG A 14 18.27 1.43 5.15
N GLU A 15 19.42 0.76 5.25
CA GLU A 15 19.93 0.22 6.52
C GLU A 15 20.20 1.34 7.53
N ARG A 16 20.90 2.41 7.13
CA ARG A 16 21.12 3.57 8.00
C ARG A 16 19.82 4.22 8.49
N ILE A 17 18.80 4.29 7.65
CA ILE A 17 17.48 4.81 8.03
C ILE A 17 16.78 3.84 9.00
N LYS A 18 16.82 2.54 8.71
CA LYS A 18 16.26 1.46 9.55
C LYS A 18 16.86 1.51 10.95
N ASP A 19 18.18 1.58 11.08
CA ASP A 19 18.88 1.68 12.36
C ASP A 19 18.46 2.91 13.15
N ARG A 20 18.39 4.06 12.48
CA ARG A 20 17.95 5.32 13.11
C ARG A 20 16.52 5.23 13.62
N VAL A 21 15.60 4.67 12.83
CA VAL A 21 14.19 4.50 13.19
C VAL A 21 14.03 3.44 14.29
N MET A 22 14.83 2.37 14.28
CA MET A 22 14.86 1.36 15.33
C MET A 22 15.29 1.95 16.67
N LYS A 23 16.36 2.75 16.68
CA LYS A 23 16.86 3.44 17.88
C LYS A 23 15.90 4.53 18.39
N GLY A 24 15.11 5.12 17.49
CA GLY A 24 14.10 6.11 17.85
C GLY A 24 12.87 5.53 18.55
N THR A 25 12.17 6.40 19.28
CA THR A 25 10.85 6.15 19.89
C THR A 25 9.68 6.50 18.97
N LYS A 26 9.97 7.03 17.76
CA LYS A 26 8.93 7.36 16.77
C LYS A 26 8.38 6.09 16.15
N GLY A 27 7.06 5.93 16.23
CA GLY A 27 6.36 4.77 15.68
C GLY A 27 6.38 3.53 16.57
N GLY A 28 6.82 3.62 17.82
CA GLY A 28 6.81 2.51 18.79
C GLY A 28 8.00 2.57 19.73
N LYS A 29 8.13 1.57 20.62
CA LYS A 29 9.23 1.51 21.58
C LYS A 29 10.59 1.43 20.87
N ALA A 30 11.60 2.08 21.44
CA ALA A 30 12.98 1.98 20.95
C ALA A 30 13.44 0.51 20.95
N GLY A 31 14.18 0.10 19.91
CA GLY A 31 14.67 -1.26 19.71
C GLY A 31 13.65 -2.24 19.12
N GLN A 32 12.37 -1.90 19.06
CA GLN A 32 11.34 -2.76 18.48
C GLN A 32 10.95 -2.34 17.07
N TRP A 33 10.62 -3.33 16.24
CA TRP A 33 10.06 -3.14 14.91
C TRP A 33 8.53 -3.09 14.98
N SER A 34 7.94 -2.13 14.27
CA SER A 34 6.48 -1.94 14.22
C SER A 34 6.03 -1.54 12.81
N ALA A 35 4.73 -1.64 12.53
CA ALA A 35 4.15 -1.20 11.26
C ALA A 35 4.41 0.30 10.99
N ARG A 36 4.22 1.16 12.01
CA ARG A 36 4.50 2.60 11.92
C ARG A 36 5.98 2.88 11.63
N LYS A 37 6.91 2.13 12.21
CA LYS A 37 8.35 2.26 11.91
C LYS A 37 8.67 1.84 10.48
N ALA A 38 8.06 0.77 9.98
CA ALA A 38 8.22 0.36 8.59
C ALA A 38 7.73 1.45 7.61
N GLN A 39 6.60 2.08 7.91
CA GLN A 39 6.09 3.22 7.14
C GLN A 39 7.09 4.39 7.15
N LEU A 40 7.63 4.75 8.33
CA LEU A 40 8.65 5.81 8.44
C LEU A 40 9.90 5.51 7.61
N VAL A 41 10.42 4.28 7.71
CA VAL A 41 11.58 3.87 6.91
C VAL A 41 11.29 3.98 5.42
N ALA A 42 10.11 3.56 4.96
CA ALA A 42 9.72 3.67 3.55
C ALA A 42 9.64 5.13 3.08
N SER A 43 9.01 6.01 3.86
CA SER A 43 8.90 7.44 3.54
C SER A 43 10.25 8.12 3.48
N GLU A 44 11.10 7.91 4.50
CA GLU A 44 12.44 8.50 4.56
C GLU A 44 13.36 7.94 3.48
N TYR A 45 13.23 6.64 3.18
CA TYR A 45 14.00 6.01 2.10
C TYR A 45 13.66 6.62 0.74
N LYS A 46 12.36 6.84 0.47
CA LYS A 46 11.90 7.53 -0.74
C LYS A 46 12.44 8.96 -0.82
N LYS A 47 12.40 9.71 0.29
CA LYS A 47 12.96 11.08 0.37
C LYS A 47 14.48 11.11 0.13
N ALA A 48 15.21 10.12 0.61
CA ALA A 48 16.63 9.96 0.38
C ALA A 48 17.00 9.52 -1.06
N GLY A 49 16.03 9.53 -1.98
CA GLY A 49 16.21 9.08 -3.37
C GLY A 49 16.45 7.58 -3.47
N GLY A 50 16.00 6.82 -2.47
CA GLY A 50 15.96 5.37 -2.48
C GLY A 50 14.73 4.87 -3.23
N GLY A 51 14.91 3.81 -3.99
CA GLY A 51 13.87 3.18 -4.81
C GLY A 51 14.01 1.67 -4.80
N TYR A 52 13.12 1.02 -5.52
CA TYR A 52 13.13 -0.43 -5.68
C TYR A 52 13.71 -0.81 -7.04
N LYS A 53 14.54 -1.83 -7.06
CA LYS A 53 15.10 -2.44 -8.27
C LYS A 53 14.18 -3.59 -8.71
N GLY A 54 14.01 -3.71 -10.02
CA GLY A 54 13.23 -4.77 -10.65
C GLY A 54 11.85 -4.30 -11.08
N GLY A 55 11.47 -4.70 -12.30
CA GLY A 55 10.09 -4.59 -12.77
C GLY A 55 9.18 -5.60 -12.10
N GLU A 56 7.88 -5.53 -12.38
CA GLU A 56 6.89 -6.44 -11.82
C GLU A 56 7.20 -7.89 -12.22
N GLY A 57 7.47 -8.75 -11.23
CA GLY A 57 7.70 -10.17 -11.45
C GLY A 57 6.44 -10.88 -11.98
N LYS A 58 6.59 -12.09 -12.58
CA LYS A 58 5.46 -12.85 -13.16
C LYS A 58 4.28 -13.04 -12.18
N LYS A 59 4.57 -13.26 -10.89
CA LYS A 59 3.55 -13.37 -9.83
C LYS A 59 2.82 -12.04 -9.55
N GLN A 60 3.54 -10.90 -9.56
CA GLN A 60 2.93 -9.58 -9.40
C GLN A 60 2.03 -9.23 -10.60
N LYS A 61 2.43 -9.62 -11.82
CA LYS A 61 1.62 -9.43 -13.02
C LYS A 61 0.29 -10.18 -12.95
N SER A 62 0.26 -11.38 -12.36
CA SER A 62 -0.98 -12.15 -12.13
C SER A 62 -1.95 -11.42 -11.19
N LEU A 63 -1.42 -10.69 -10.19
CA LEU A 63 -2.20 -9.93 -9.22
C LEU A 63 -2.77 -8.61 -9.77
N LYS A 64 -2.37 -8.18 -10.98
CA LYS A 64 -2.90 -6.96 -11.61
C LYS A 64 -4.42 -6.99 -11.78
N LYS A 65 -5.00 -8.16 -12.04
CA LYS A 65 -6.46 -8.32 -12.16
C LYS A 65 -7.14 -8.00 -10.83
N TRP A 66 -6.61 -8.53 -9.74
CA TRP A 66 -7.14 -8.33 -8.38
C TRP A 66 -7.01 -6.86 -7.94
N GLY A 67 -5.92 -6.19 -8.26
CA GLY A 67 -5.73 -4.77 -7.94
C GLY A 67 -6.56 -3.79 -8.78
N LYS A 68 -7.13 -4.22 -9.91
CA LYS A 68 -8.01 -3.41 -10.78
C LYS A 68 -9.48 -3.53 -10.42
N GLU A 69 -9.85 -4.49 -9.58
CA GLU A 69 -11.23 -4.73 -9.18
C GLU A 69 -11.68 -3.63 -8.21
N ASP A 70 -12.91 -3.13 -8.36
CA ASP A 70 -13.47 -2.09 -7.50
C ASP A 70 -13.95 -2.74 -6.20
N TRP A 71 -13.02 -2.88 -5.26
CA TRP A 71 -13.29 -3.46 -3.95
C TRP A 71 -14.16 -2.52 -3.13
N GLN A 72 -15.46 -2.81 -3.09
CA GLN A 72 -16.42 -2.06 -2.29
C GLN A 72 -16.76 -2.79 -1.00
N THR A 73 -17.13 -2.03 0.03
CA THR A 73 -17.72 -2.61 1.24
C THR A 73 -19.15 -3.07 0.95
N LYS A 74 -19.62 -4.10 1.68
CA LYS A 74 -20.97 -4.66 1.48
C LYS A 74 -22.07 -3.60 1.58
N ASP A 75 -21.93 -2.65 2.50
CA ASP A 75 -22.87 -1.54 2.65
C ASP A 75 -22.88 -0.62 1.42
N GLN A 76 -21.71 -0.25 0.90
CA GLN A 76 -21.60 0.58 -0.30
C GLN A 76 -22.20 -0.09 -1.54
N TYR A 77 -22.01 -1.41 -1.68
CA TYR A 77 -22.62 -2.19 -2.75
C TYR A 77 -24.15 -2.16 -2.67
N GLU A 78 -24.72 -2.43 -1.49
CA GLU A 78 -26.16 -2.40 -1.25
C GLU A 78 -26.75 -1.00 -1.48
N LYS A 79 -26.04 0.05 -1.05
CA LYS A 79 -26.44 1.44 -1.27
C LYS A 79 -26.42 1.80 -2.76
N GLY A 80 -25.39 1.38 -3.50
CA GLY A 80 -25.30 1.56 -4.95
C GLY A 80 -26.43 0.85 -5.69
N LYS A 81 -26.75 -0.39 -5.29
CA LYS A 81 -27.86 -1.16 -5.85
C LYS A 81 -29.20 -0.47 -5.61
N LYS A 82 -29.47 0.00 -4.38
CA LYS A 82 -30.70 0.76 -4.06
C LYS A 82 -30.80 2.06 -4.86
N ALA A 83 -29.70 2.80 -4.99
CA ALA A 83 -29.65 4.03 -5.79
C ALA A 83 -29.93 3.78 -7.28
N ALA A 84 -29.34 2.73 -7.86
CA ALA A 84 -29.61 2.32 -9.25
C ALA A 84 -31.08 1.92 -9.47
N THR A 85 -31.67 1.23 -8.50
CA THR A 85 -33.09 0.82 -8.55
C THR A 85 -34.02 2.04 -8.48
N ALA A 86 -33.71 3.00 -7.60
CA ALA A 86 -34.46 4.25 -7.48
C ALA A 86 -34.36 5.12 -8.75
N ALA A 87 -33.17 5.21 -9.34
CA ALA A 87 -32.95 5.93 -10.60
C ALA A 87 -33.72 5.30 -11.77
N LYS A 88 -33.78 3.97 -11.83
CA LYS A 88 -34.56 3.24 -12.84
C LYS A 88 -36.06 3.52 -12.68
N LYS A 89 -36.58 3.48 -11.45
CA LYS A 89 -37.98 3.80 -11.14
C LYS A 89 -38.35 5.26 -11.46
N ALA A 90 -37.41 6.20 -11.26
CA ALA A 90 -37.62 7.61 -11.57
C ALA A 90 -37.67 7.89 -13.09
N LYS A 91 -36.90 7.14 -13.91
CA LYS A 91 -36.98 7.22 -15.37
C LYS A 91 -38.30 6.66 -15.93
N ASP A 92 -38.74 5.54 -15.37
CA ASP A 92 -39.98 4.87 -15.76
C ASP A 92 -41.21 5.75 -15.49
N LYS A 93 -41.23 6.45 -14.35
CA LYS A 93 -42.29 7.41 -13.98
C LYS A 93 -42.31 8.71 -14.80
N LYS A 94 -41.29 8.95 -15.61
CA LYS A 94 -41.11 10.18 -16.41
C LYS A 94 -41.31 9.92 -17.91
N SER A 95 -41.62 8.68 -18.28
CA SER A 95 -42.05 8.23 -19.61
C SER A 95 -43.55 8.03 -19.61
#